data_AF-A0A9D1N7G0-F1
#
_entry.id   AF-A0A9D1N7G0-F1
#
_cell.length_a   1.000
_cell.length_b   1.000
_cell.length_c   1.000
_cell.angle_alpha   90.00
_cell.angle_beta   90.00
_cell.angle_gamma   90.00
#
_symmetry.space_group_name_H-M   'P 1'
#
loop_
_entity.id
_entity.type
_entity.pdbx_description
1 polymer ?
#
loop_
_entity_poly.entity_id
_entity_poly.type
_entity_poly.pdbx_seq_one_letter_code
_entity_poly.pdbx_strand_id
1 'polypeptide(L)' 'MTEKKKNFEETLKKLEEAAQKLKSDDIPLEEAMKSYEEGIKYYRECVDILDKAEQKIETLAK' A
#
# COMPACT_ATOMS: atom_id res chain seq x y z
N MET A 1 6.48 16.59 13.36
CA MET A 1 7.04 16.05 12.10
C MET A 1 6.64 14.58 12.00
N THR A 2 5.38 14.21 11.72
CA THR A 2 4.98 12.80 11.95
C THR A 2 3.70 12.27 11.29
N GLU A 3 3.10 12.95 10.30
CA GLU A 3 1.84 12.43 9.70
C GLU A 3 2.08 11.62 8.42
N LYS A 4 2.98 12.05 7.52
CA LYS A 4 3.21 11.33 6.26
C LYS A 4 3.90 9.97 6.42
N LYS A 5 4.79 9.84 7.40
CA LYS A 5 5.53 8.59 7.65
C LYS A 5 4.62 7.46 8.15
N LYS A 6 3.70 7.80 9.07
CA LYS A 6 2.69 6.87 9.57
C LYS A 6 1.77 6.37 8.45
N ASN A 7 1.39 7.26 7.53
CA ASN A 7 0.47 6.88 6.44
C ASN A 7 1.10 5.86 5.47
N PHE A 8 2.38 5.97 5.13
CA PHE A 8 3.04 4.99 4.27
C PHE A 8 3.20 3.63 4.94
N GLU A 9 3.74 3.61 6.16
CA GLU A 9 3.98 2.36 6.90
C GLU A 9 2.66 1.63 7.20
N GLU A 10 1.59 2.37 7.52
CA GLU A 10 0.25 1.80 7.72
C GLU A 10 -0.34 1.23 6.42
N THR A 11 -0.26 1.95 5.30
CA THR A 11 -0.75 1.46 4.01
C THR A 11 0.06 0.23 3.55
N LEU A 12 1.38 0.24 3.74
CA LEU A 12 2.23 -0.90 3.43
C LEU A 12 1.86 -2.12 4.27
N LYS A 13 1.62 -1.94 5.56
CA LYS A 13 1.17 -3.03 6.44
C LYS A 13 -0.15 -3.63 5.98
N LYS A 14 -1.12 -2.80 5.59
CA LYS A 14 -2.42 -3.28 5.06
C LYS A 14 -2.26 -4.04 3.75
N LEU A 15 -1.34 -3.62 2.89
CA LEU A 15 -0.99 -4.35 1.67
C LEU A 15 -0.41 -5.74 1.98
N GLU A 16 0.51 -5.82 2.94
CA GLU A 16 1.09 -7.09 3.39
C GLU A 16 0.04 -8.02 4.00
N GLU A 17 -0.88 -7.48 4.81
CA GLU A 17 -2.00 -8.24 5.39
C GLU A 17 -2.93 -8.78 4.30
N ALA A 18 -3.27 -7.97 3.29
CA ALA A 18 -4.08 -8.41 2.15
C ALA A 18 -3.37 -9.50 1.33
N ALA A 19 -2.07 -9.35 1.11
CA ALA A 19 -1.25 -10.36 0.43
C ALA A 19 -1.12 -11.66 1.23
N GLN A 20 -1.07 -11.59 2.56
CA GLN A 20 -1.06 -12.78 3.42
C GLN A 20 -2.40 -13.52 3.36
N LYS A 21 -3.53 -12.80 3.39
CA LYS A 21 -4.87 -13.41 3.23
C LYS A 21 -5.00 -14.15 1.91
N LEU A 22 -4.50 -13.56 0.82
CA LEU A 22 -4.48 -14.18 -0.51
C LEU A 22 -3.61 -15.45 -0.61
N LYS A 23 -2.64 -15.61 0.27
CA LYS A 23 -1.78 -16.81 0.34
C LYS A 23 -2.38 -17.94 1.19
N SER A 24 -3.54 -17.70 1.82
CA SER A 24 -4.23 -18.73 2.60
C SER A 24 -4.83 -19.76 1.66
N ASP A 25 -4.56 -21.05 1.90
CA ASP A 25 -5.04 -22.15 1.05
C ASP A 25 -6.57 -22.35 1.11
N ASP A 26 -7.22 -21.82 2.14
CA ASP A 26 -8.67 -21.97 2.42
C ASP A 26 -9.50 -20.71 2.15
N ILE A 27 -8.98 -19.74 1.38
CA ILE A 27 -9.72 -18.50 1.09
C ILE A 27 -10.82 -18.74 0.02
N PRO A 28 -12.09 -18.40 0.28
CA PRO A 28 -13.14 -18.43 -0.73
C PRO A 28 -12.83 -17.48 -1.89
N LEU A 29 -13.23 -17.84 -3.12
CA LEU A 29 -12.97 -17.04 -4.32
C LEU A 29 -13.44 -15.58 -4.19
N GLU A 30 -14.61 -15.35 -3.59
CA GLU A 30 -15.14 -14.00 -3.36
C GLU A 30 -14.28 -13.19 -2.39
N GLU A 31 -13.73 -13.81 -1.35
CA GLU A 31 -12.83 -13.16 -0.40
C GLU A 31 -11.45 -12.92 -0.98
N ALA A 32 -10.97 -13.83 -1.84
CA ALA A 32 -9.74 -13.64 -2.60
C ALA A 32 -9.87 -12.44 -3.54
N MET A 33 -10.98 -12.34 -4.27
CA MET A 33 -11.27 -11.19 -5.14
C MET A 33 -11.28 -9.87 -4.36
N LYS A 34 -11.97 -9.82 -3.21
CA LYS A 34 -11.97 -8.63 -2.34
C LYS A 34 -10.58 -8.28 -1.82
N SER A 35 -9.85 -9.27 -1.32
CA SER A 35 -8.48 -9.08 -0.80
C SER A 35 -7.52 -8.59 -1.89
N TYR A 36 -7.71 -9.03 -3.14
CA TYR A 36 -6.96 -8.56 -4.29
C TYR A 36 -7.28 -7.10 -4.63
N GLU A 37 -8.55 -6.72 -4.70
CA GLU A 37 -8.96 -5.33 -4.94
C GLU A 37 -8.43 -4.39 -3.86
N GLU A 38 -8.54 -4.78 -2.58
CA GLU A 38 -7.97 -4.04 -1.46
C GLU A 38 -6.45 -3.94 -1.55
N GLY A 39 -5.76 -5.03 -1.88
CA GLY A 39 -4.32 -5.03 -2.10
C GLY A 39 -3.89 -4.07 -3.21
N ILE A 40 -4.58 -4.08 -4.35
CA ILE A 40 -4.31 -3.14 -5.45
C ILE A 40 -4.52 -1.69 -5.01
N LYS A 41 -5.54 -1.41 -4.19
CA LYS A 41 -5.77 -0.07 -3.65
C LYS A 41 -4.61 0.38 -2.77
N TYR A 42 -4.18 -0.43 -1.80
CA TYR A 42 -3.06 -0.08 -0.93
C TYR A 42 -1.74 0.04 -1.69
N TYR A 43 -1.51 -0.79 -2.69
CA TYR A 43 -0.36 -0.68 -3.59
C TYR A 43 -0.31 0.69 -4.29
N ARG A 44 -1.43 1.13 -4.87
CA ARG A 44 -1.53 2.45 -5.53
C ARG A 44 -1.27 3.58 -4.55
N GLU A 45 -1.84 3.52 -3.35
CA GLU A 45 -1.60 4.52 -2.31
C GLU A 45 -0.12 4.59 -1.90
N CYS A 46 0.57 3.45 -1.76
CA CYS A 46 2.01 3.42 -1.50
C CYS A 46 2.81 4.10 -2.61
N VAL A 47 2.51 3.78 -3.88
CA VAL A 47 3.18 4.38 -5.04
C VAL A 47 2.98 5.90 -5.06
N ASP A 48 1.75 6.38 -4.85
CA ASP A 48 1.44 7.81 -4.81
C ASP A 48 2.19 8.55 -3.69
N ILE A 49 2.40 7.90 -2.54
CA ILE A 49 3.15 8.49 -1.43
C ILE A 49 4.64 8.60 -1.80
N LEU A 50 5.19 7.56 -2.43
CA LEU A 50 6.59 7.54 -2.87
C LEU A 50 6.83 8.57 -3.98
N ASP A 51 5.97 8.66 -4.98
CA ASP A 51 6.05 9.66 -6.06
C ASP A 51 6.03 11.09 -5.51
N LYS A 52 5.13 11.38 -4.56
CA LYS A 52 5.09 12.68 -3.87
C LYS A 52 6.34 12.96 -3.03
N ALA A 53 7.01 11.92 -2.52
CA ALA A 53 8.25 12.07 -1.79
C ALA A 53 9.41 12.34 -2.75
N GLU A 54 9.47 11.62 -3.87
CA GLU A 54 10.46 11.78 -4.94
C GLU A 54 10.39 13.19 -5.54
N GLN A 55 9.20 13.65 -5.96
CA GLN A 55 9.01 15.01 -6.49
C GLN A 55 9.47 16.11 -5.52
N LYS A 56 9.24 15.91 -4.22
CA LYS A 56 9.71 16.84 -3.18
C LYS A 56 11.24 16.86 -3.09
N ILE A 57 11.88 15.71 -3.18
CA ILE A 57 13.34 15.61 -3.19
C ILE A 57 13.89 16.29 -4.44
N GLU A 58 13.32 16.01 -5.62
CA GLU A 58 13.74 16.61 -6.88
C GLU A 58 13.61 18.14 -6.86
N THR A 59 12.53 18.67 -6.27
CA THR A 59 12.34 20.12 -6.10
C THR A 59 13.38 20.75 -5.16
N LEU A 60 13.80 20.03 -4.11
CA LEU A 60 14.80 20.52 -3.15
C LEU A 60 16.24 20.36 -3.65
N ALA A 61 16.48 19.43 -4.57
CA ALA A 61 17.78 19.18 -5.18
C ALA A 61 18.11 20.15 -6.33
N LYS A 62 17.18 21.04 -6.67
CA LYS A 62 17.26 22.02 -7.76
C LYS A 62 17.51 23.43 -7.22
#